data_AF-A0ABD0M967-F1
#
_entry.id   AF-A0ABD0M967-F1
#
_cell.length_a   1.000
_cell.length_b   1.000
_cell.length_c   1.000
_cell.angle_alpha   90.00
_cell.angle_beta   90.00
_cell.angle_gamma   90.00
#
_symmetry.space_group_name_H-M   'P 1'
#
loop_
_entity.id
_entity.type
_entity.pdbx_description
1 polymer ?
#
loop_
_entity_poly.entity_id
_entity_poly.type
_entity_poly.pdbx_seq_one_letter_code
_entity_poly.pdbx_strand_id
1 'polypeptide(L)'
;FVDFLHPHIDKYWYQLISQFHSVLPFDGLWVDMNEPSNFVDGSVNGCTNNSLDKPPFVPPGIDGGSLYASTACPSALQDLSSHYNLHNLYGWSEIRATAQALVRLLGKRSLVITRSSFPGAGASGGHWTGDNLSNFSDIYFSIPGILNFNLFGIPLVGADICGFRGNTTRELCIRWMQAGSFYPFMRNHAEGYSVPQDPGVFDKEAQDIMRSALETRYSLLPYLYTQFYYSHTTGAPVIRPLFFDYPGTEAVDRQFLWGREILVSPVLEEGADSVSAYIPHGTWYDLHELTVLNVPGGTVQNLDAPLSKINAHVRGGSILPMLPPAVTTTLSRQGKMELLVAPDVSQGQATATGRLFWDDGESLGAIDLGLYTEVHFTLFKTHLQSDVLSKGYGPVVLGKVRVLGVGSSPLNVTLNGQTAPFLYNISSKVLTIQPLSWDLQVPFTLVWN
;
A
#
# COMPACT_ATOMS: atom_id res chain seq x y z
N PHE A 1 -31.33 10.56 2.78
CA PHE A 1 -30.02 10.79 2.14
C PHE A 1 -29.61 12.23 2.34
N VAL A 2 -28.33 12.49 2.55
CA VAL A 2 -27.77 13.85 2.65
C VAL A 2 -27.39 14.29 1.23
N ASP A 3 -27.66 15.55 0.88
CA ASP A 3 -27.14 16.12 -0.37
C ASP A 3 -25.75 16.70 -0.11
N PHE A 4 -24.72 15.95 -0.49
CA PHE A 4 -23.33 16.32 -0.28
C PHE A 4 -22.81 17.38 -1.27
N LEU A 5 -23.63 17.79 -2.24
CA LEU A 5 -23.32 18.87 -3.18
C LEU A 5 -24.00 20.19 -2.80
N HIS A 6 -24.83 20.20 -1.76
CA HIS A 6 -25.50 21.40 -1.27
C HIS A 6 -24.48 22.47 -0.78
N PRO A 7 -24.69 23.78 -1.04
CA PRO A 7 -23.79 24.87 -0.66
C PRO A 7 -23.50 25.07 0.84
N HIS A 8 -24.12 24.26 1.71
CA HIS A 8 -23.98 24.31 3.16
C HIS A 8 -23.49 22.99 3.75
N ILE A 9 -23.06 22.06 2.90
CA ILE A 9 -22.62 20.73 3.32
C ILE A 9 -21.41 20.81 4.25
N ASP A 10 -20.48 21.74 4.00
CA ASP A 10 -19.28 21.95 4.79
C ASP A 10 -19.61 22.24 6.26
N LYS A 11 -20.61 23.09 6.51
CA LYS A 11 -21.06 23.44 7.85
C LYS A 11 -21.86 22.32 8.48
N TYR A 12 -22.83 21.76 7.76
CA TYR A 12 -23.70 20.71 8.27
C TYR A 12 -22.92 19.46 8.67
N TRP A 13 -22.07 18.96 7.77
CA TRP A 13 -21.31 17.73 7.99
C TRP A 13 -20.22 17.91 9.05
N TYR A 14 -19.52 19.05 9.06
CA TYR A 14 -18.57 19.38 10.13
C TYR A 14 -19.24 19.44 11.50
N GLN A 15 -20.44 20.00 11.61
CA GLN A 15 -21.17 20.06 12.89
C GLN A 15 -21.49 18.66 13.42
N LEU A 16 -21.96 17.74 12.57
CA LEU A 16 -22.25 16.38 12.99
C LEU A 16 -20.98 15.62 13.42
N ILE A 17 -19.93 15.68 12.61
CA ILE A 17 -18.65 15.03 12.90
C ILE A 17 -18.04 15.58 14.18
N SER A 18 -18.00 16.90 14.36
CA SER A 18 -17.41 17.54 15.55
C SER A 18 -18.20 17.26 16.83
N GLN A 19 -19.54 17.24 16.75
CA GLN A 19 -20.38 16.85 17.87
C GLN A 19 -20.09 15.42 18.30
N PHE A 20 -20.02 14.47 17.36
CA PHE A 20 -19.70 13.09 17.69
C PHE A 20 -18.27 12.93 18.21
N HIS A 21 -17.29 13.64 17.63
CA HIS A 21 -15.92 13.64 18.11
C HIS A 21 -15.77 14.15 19.55
N SER A 22 -16.64 15.09 19.97
CA SER A 22 -16.65 15.55 21.37
C SER A 22 -17.06 14.46 22.38
N VAL A 23 -17.72 13.40 21.90
CA VAL A 23 -18.09 12.22 22.69
C VAL A 23 -17.05 11.12 22.55
N LEU A 24 -16.54 10.88 21.33
CA LEU A 24 -15.56 9.85 21.03
C LEU A 24 -14.46 10.40 20.10
N PRO A 25 -13.22 10.63 20.59
CA PRO A 25 -12.16 11.19 19.77
C PRO A 25 -11.58 10.14 18.81
N PHE A 26 -12.11 10.08 17.59
CA PHE A 26 -11.62 9.22 16.51
C PHE A 26 -10.58 9.93 15.63
N ASP A 27 -9.63 9.17 15.08
CA ASP A 27 -8.54 9.70 14.24
C ASP A 27 -8.86 9.75 12.74
N GLY A 28 -9.96 9.13 12.32
CA GLY A 28 -10.39 9.03 10.92
C GLY A 28 -11.80 8.45 10.79
N LEU A 29 -12.31 8.41 9.56
CA LEU A 29 -13.66 7.95 9.26
C LEU A 29 -13.67 6.95 8.10
N TRP A 30 -14.44 5.90 8.27
CA TRP A 30 -14.79 4.95 7.22
C TRP A 30 -16.22 5.25 6.77
N VAL A 31 -16.39 5.74 5.54
CA VAL A 31 -17.70 6.11 4.97
C VAL A 31 -18.17 5.03 4.02
N ASP A 32 -19.32 4.46 4.35
CA ASP A 32 -19.90 3.28 3.71
C ASP A 32 -21.32 3.55 3.23
N MET A 33 -21.89 2.65 2.42
CA MET A 33 -23.25 2.73 1.90
C MET A 33 -23.52 3.96 1.02
N ASN A 34 -22.47 4.47 0.37
CA ASN A 34 -22.47 5.78 -0.28
C ASN A 34 -22.46 5.73 -1.81
N GLU A 35 -22.99 4.65 -2.39
CA GLU A 35 -23.36 4.61 -3.81
C GLU A 35 -24.37 5.69 -4.21
N PRO A 36 -25.44 6.06 -3.46
CA PRO A 36 -25.88 5.65 -2.12
C PRO A 36 -26.73 4.37 -2.13
N SER A 37 -26.46 3.46 -1.22
CA SER A 37 -27.20 2.21 -1.12
C SER A 37 -28.55 2.40 -0.42
N ASN A 38 -29.56 1.66 -0.89
CA ASN A 38 -30.89 1.63 -0.33
C ASN A 38 -31.42 0.19 -0.32
N PHE A 39 -32.06 -0.23 0.78
CA PHE A 39 -32.62 -1.58 0.89
C PHE A 39 -34.00 -1.72 0.24
N VAL A 40 -34.56 -0.61 -0.26
CA VAL A 40 -35.73 -0.61 -1.13
C VAL A 40 -35.36 0.07 -2.45
N ASP A 41 -35.95 -0.40 -3.55
CA ASP A 41 -35.72 0.19 -4.86
C ASP A 41 -36.36 1.58 -4.94
N GLY A 42 -35.52 2.61 -5.05
CA GLY A 42 -35.95 3.99 -5.15
C GLY A 42 -36.33 4.63 -3.83
N SER A 43 -37.58 4.43 -3.40
CA SER A 43 -38.11 5.03 -2.16
C SER A 43 -39.20 4.16 -1.55
N VAL A 44 -39.60 4.45 -0.31
CA VAL A 44 -40.72 3.76 0.37
C VAL A 44 -42.06 3.87 -0.37
N ASN A 45 -42.18 4.85 -1.29
CA ASN A 45 -43.36 5.05 -2.14
C ASN A 45 -43.11 4.63 -3.60
N GLY A 46 -41.98 3.98 -3.89
CA GLY A 46 -41.49 3.73 -5.24
C GLY A 46 -40.99 4.99 -5.95
N CYS A 47 -40.76 4.86 -7.27
CA CYS A 47 -40.39 5.97 -8.15
C CYS A 47 -41.52 6.32 -9.12
N THR A 48 -41.38 7.45 -9.81
CA THR A 48 -42.36 7.90 -10.79
C THR A 48 -42.16 7.19 -12.14
N ASN A 49 -43.08 7.41 -13.09
CA ASN A 49 -42.98 6.89 -14.46
C ASN A 49 -42.39 7.92 -15.45
N ASN A 50 -41.63 8.91 -14.97
CA ASN A 50 -41.01 9.90 -15.85
C ASN A 50 -39.78 9.33 -16.59
N SER A 51 -39.25 10.10 -17.54
CA SER A 51 -38.11 9.69 -18.37
C SER A 51 -36.77 9.61 -17.63
N LEU A 52 -36.66 10.08 -16.40
CA LEU A 52 -35.45 9.92 -15.57
C LEU A 52 -35.48 8.59 -14.82
N ASP A 53 -36.62 8.28 -14.19
CA ASP A 53 -36.81 7.01 -13.46
C ASP A 53 -36.91 5.81 -14.41
N LYS A 54 -37.48 6.02 -15.61
CA LYS A 54 -37.61 5.01 -16.67
C LYS A 54 -37.09 5.57 -18.00
N PRO A 55 -35.77 5.68 -18.17
CA PRO A 55 -35.19 6.22 -19.40
C PRO A 55 -35.44 5.29 -20.59
N PRO A 56 -35.38 5.82 -21.83
CA PRO A 56 -35.52 5.00 -23.04
C PRO A 56 -34.41 3.96 -23.21
N PHE A 57 -33.29 4.12 -22.50
CA PHE A 57 -32.17 3.19 -22.48
C PHE A 57 -31.66 3.02 -21.05
N VAL A 58 -31.60 1.77 -20.58
CA VAL A 58 -30.93 1.37 -19.35
C VAL A 58 -29.69 0.57 -19.76
N PRO A 59 -28.47 0.96 -19.33
CA PRO A 59 -27.27 0.22 -19.67
C PRO A 59 -27.39 -1.26 -19.29
N PRO A 60 -26.94 -2.18 -20.16
CA PRO A 60 -26.91 -3.60 -19.82
C PRO A 60 -25.95 -3.84 -18.65
N GLY A 61 -26.31 -4.74 -17.73
CA GLY A 61 -25.48 -5.10 -16.58
C GLY A 61 -25.71 -4.26 -15.31
N ILE A 62 -26.65 -3.31 -15.33
CA ILE A 62 -27.16 -2.72 -14.08
C ILE A 62 -27.89 -3.81 -13.29
N ASP A 63 -27.44 -4.05 -12.06
CA ASP A 63 -28.07 -5.00 -11.16
C ASP A 63 -29.53 -4.62 -10.90
N GLY A 64 -30.42 -5.60 -10.80
CA GLY A 64 -31.88 -5.38 -10.70
C GLY A 64 -32.56 -4.77 -11.94
N GLY A 65 -31.82 -4.45 -13.02
CA GLY A 65 -32.39 -4.03 -14.31
C GLY A 65 -33.05 -2.64 -14.34
N SER A 66 -32.87 -1.81 -13.30
CA SER A 66 -33.37 -0.44 -13.25
C SER A 66 -32.35 0.50 -12.59
N LEU A 67 -32.37 1.79 -12.96
CA LEU A 67 -31.41 2.76 -12.42
C LEU A 67 -31.60 3.07 -10.92
N TYR A 68 -32.73 2.70 -10.34
CA TYR A 68 -33.03 2.87 -8.91
C TYR A 68 -32.95 1.57 -8.12
N ALA A 69 -32.50 0.48 -8.74
CA ALA A 69 -32.30 -0.79 -8.04
C ALA A 69 -31.28 -0.59 -6.92
N SER A 70 -31.66 -0.92 -5.69
CA SER A 70 -30.82 -0.76 -4.49
C SER A 70 -30.25 0.66 -4.24
N THR A 71 -30.91 1.70 -4.77
CA THR A 71 -30.51 3.11 -4.59
C THR A 71 -31.74 4.05 -4.58
N ALA A 72 -31.54 5.37 -4.66
CA ALA A 72 -32.59 6.37 -4.68
C ALA A 72 -33.20 6.54 -6.09
N CYS A 73 -34.40 7.12 -6.18
CA CYS A 73 -35.02 7.43 -7.48
C CYS A 73 -34.16 8.43 -8.29
N PRO A 74 -33.86 8.17 -9.59
CA PRO A 74 -33.14 9.09 -10.44
C PRO A 74 -33.76 10.49 -10.53
N SER A 75 -35.08 10.60 -10.43
CA SER A 75 -35.77 11.89 -10.43
C SER A 75 -35.69 12.67 -9.11
N ALA A 76 -35.13 12.08 -8.04
CA ALA A 76 -34.91 12.79 -6.79
C ALA A 76 -34.03 14.03 -7.01
N LEU A 77 -34.37 15.14 -6.37
CA LEU A 77 -33.67 16.42 -6.56
C LEU A 77 -32.55 16.58 -5.53
N GLN A 78 -31.38 16.98 -6.02
CA GLN A 78 -30.28 17.56 -5.24
C GLN A 78 -30.10 19.01 -5.69
N ASP A 79 -29.34 19.80 -4.95
CA ASP A 79 -29.15 21.24 -5.16
C ASP A 79 -28.72 21.58 -6.59
N LEU A 80 -27.75 20.83 -7.12
CA LEU A 80 -27.19 21.09 -8.45
C LEU A 80 -28.03 20.51 -9.60
N SER A 81 -28.69 19.37 -9.39
CA SER A 81 -29.40 18.62 -10.45
C SER A 81 -30.20 17.44 -9.86
N SER A 82 -30.96 16.74 -10.69
CA SER A 82 -31.52 15.43 -10.36
C SER A 82 -30.44 14.38 -10.04
N HIS A 83 -30.81 13.38 -9.24
CA HIS A 83 -29.98 12.23 -8.89
C HIS A 83 -29.57 11.41 -10.13
N TYR A 84 -30.38 11.38 -11.19
CA TYR A 84 -30.04 10.79 -12.48
C TYR A 84 -28.67 11.26 -12.99
N ASN A 85 -28.39 12.57 -12.90
CA ASN A 85 -27.13 13.15 -13.34
C ASN A 85 -26.00 13.02 -12.29
N LEU A 86 -26.36 12.91 -11.02
CA LEU A 86 -25.43 13.06 -9.89
C LEU A 86 -25.17 11.78 -9.10
N HIS A 87 -25.83 10.66 -9.44
CA HIS A 87 -25.75 9.38 -8.71
C HIS A 87 -24.30 8.95 -8.48
N ASN A 88 -23.51 8.87 -9.57
CA ASN A 88 -22.11 8.47 -9.52
C ASN A 88 -21.20 9.48 -8.77
N LEU A 89 -21.69 10.65 -8.38
CA LEU A 89 -20.94 11.64 -7.61
C LEU A 89 -21.24 11.58 -6.11
N TYR A 90 -22.19 10.77 -5.65
CA TYR A 90 -22.60 10.75 -4.24
C TYR A 90 -21.42 10.43 -3.31
N GLY A 91 -20.78 9.26 -3.48
CA GLY A 91 -19.60 8.87 -2.69
C GLY A 91 -18.41 9.82 -2.86
N TRP A 92 -18.18 10.33 -4.06
CA TRP A 92 -17.13 11.33 -4.33
C TRP A 92 -17.37 12.65 -3.57
N SER A 93 -18.61 13.12 -3.51
CA SER A 93 -18.96 14.34 -2.78
C SER A 93 -18.91 14.14 -1.26
N GLU A 94 -19.32 12.97 -0.76
CA GLU A 94 -19.23 12.64 0.65
C GLU A 94 -17.78 12.51 1.14
N ILE A 95 -16.92 11.76 0.45
CA ILE A 95 -15.52 11.61 0.88
C ILE A 95 -14.81 12.97 0.93
N ARG A 96 -15.08 13.84 -0.03
CA ARG A 96 -14.54 15.21 -0.07
C ARG A 96 -15.02 16.04 1.12
N ALA A 97 -16.34 16.06 1.38
CA ALA A 97 -16.89 16.79 2.51
C ALA A 97 -16.35 16.26 3.85
N THR A 98 -16.22 14.93 3.97
CA THR A 98 -15.69 14.24 5.16
C THR A 98 -14.22 14.57 5.41
N ALA A 99 -13.38 14.50 4.37
CA ALA A 99 -11.97 14.83 4.47
C ALA A 99 -11.76 16.30 4.89
N GLN A 100 -12.51 17.23 4.30
CA GLN A 100 -12.45 18.65 4.68
C GLN A 100 -12.87 18.87 6.14
N ALA A 101 -13.94 18.19 6.58
CA ALA A 101 -14.42 18.29 7.97
C ALA A 101 -13.37 17.75 8.96
N LEU A 102 -12.75 16.60 8.69
CA LEU A 102 -11.70 16.02 9.53
C LEU A 102 -10.45 16.90 9.59
N VAL A 103 -9.99 17.43 8.46
CA VAL A 103 -8.84 18.35 8.41
C VAL A 103 -9.10 19.59 9.27
N ARG A 104 -10.31 20.17 9.16
CA ARG A 104 -10.72 21.32 9.98
C ARG A 104 -10.80 20.97 11.48
N LEU A 105 -11.28 19.77 11.80
CA LEU A 105 -11.49 19.33 13.18
C LEU A 105 -10.17 18.99 13.89
N LEU A 106 -9.28 18.27 13.20
CA LEU A 106 -8.06 17.70 13.78
C LEU A 106 -6.82 18.59 13.57
N GLY A 107 -6.84 19.47 12.56
CA GLY A 107 -5.69 20.33 12.23
C GLY A 107 -4.49 19.58 11.64
N LYS A 108 -4.70 18.32 11.20
CA LYS A 108 -3.68 17.42 10.67
C LYS A 108 -4.26 16.54 9.55
N ARG A 109 -3.40 15.81 8.83
CA ARG A 109 -3.83 14.74 7.91
C ARG A 109 -4.64 13.72 8.71
N SER A 110 -5.70 13.22 8.11
CA SER A 110 -6.58 12.20 8.69
C SER A 110 -6.87 11.13 7.65
N LEU A 111 -7.43 10.01 8.10
CA LEU A 111 -7.76 8.88 7.25
C LEU A 111 -9.25 8.90 6.90
N VAL A 112 -9.56 8.94 5.61
CA VAL A 112 -10.91 8.66 5.11
C VAL A 112 -10.84 7.48 4.16
N ILE A 113 -11.68 6.47 4.36
CA ILE A 113 -11.82 5.32 3.48
C ILE A 113 -13.26 5.31 2.96
N THR A 114 -13.47 5.27 1.65
CA THR A 114 -14.80 5.30 1.00
C THR A 114 -15.11 4.02 0.23
N ARG A 115 -16.40 3.64 0.15
CA ARG A 115 -16.84 2.55 -0.74
C ARG A 115 -17.03 3.07 -2.15
N SER A 116 -17.98 3.94 -2.37
CA SER A 116 -18.23 4.54 -3.67
C SER A 116 -17.18 5.59 -4.00
N SER A 117 -16.73 5.61 -5.26
CA SER A 117 -15.71 6.55 -5.75
C SER A 117 -15.96 6.95 -7.20
N PHE A 118 -15.42 8.10 -7.58
CA PHE A 118 -15.44 8.66 -8.93
C PHE A 118 -14.04 9.23 -9.23
N PRO A 119 -13.64 9.43 -10.51
CA PRO A 119 -12.35 10.04 -10.83
C PRO A 119 -11.99 11.25 -9.96
N GLY A 120 -10.78 11.21 -9.38
CA GLY A 120 -10.28 12.23 -8.46
C GLY A 120 -10.59 11.99 -6.97
N ALA A 121 -11.34 10.93 -6.60
CA ALA A 121 -11.61 10.61 -5.19
C ALA A 121 -10.34 10.38 -4.35
N GLY A 122 -9.25 9.90 -4.96
CA GLY A 122 -7.95 9.68 -4.30
C GLY A 122 -7.31 10.94 -3.71
N ALA A 123 -7.75 12.13 -4.14
CA ALA A 123 -7.32 13.40 -3.53
C ALA A 123 -7.92 13.64 -2.13
N SER A 124 -8.99 12.91 -1.77
CA SER A 124 -9.71 13.08 -0.48
C SER A 124 -9.56 11.88 0.47
N GLY A 125 -9.09 10.73 0.00
CA GLY A 125 -8.87 9.57 0.86
C GLY A 125 -8.60 8.28 0.08
N GLY A 126 -8.75 7.15 0.75
CA GLY A 126 -8.54 5.81 0.21
C GLY A 126 -9.85 5.07 -0.07
N HIS A 127 -9.69 3.83 -0.53
CA HIS A 127 -10.78 2.93 -0.90
C HIS A 127 -10.51 1.52 -0.39
N TRP A 128 -11.55 0.70 -0.25
CA TRP A 128 -11.40 -0.75 -0.14
C TRP A 128 -12.34 -1.42 -1.12
N THR A 129 -11.96 -2.58 -1.66
CA THR A 129 -12.66 -3.22 -2.78
C THR A 129 -14.05 -3.79 -2.44
N GLY A 130 -14.62 -3.46 -1.28
CA GLY A 130 -15.94 -3.87 -0.86
C GLY A 130 -16.00 -5.29 -0.28
N ASP A 131 -17.22 -5.81 -0.25
CA ASP A 131 -17.64 -7.05 0.41
C ASP A 131 -17.18 -8.31 -0.34
N ASN A 132 -15.87 -8.57 -0.36
CA ASN A 132 -15.29 -9.78 -0.94
C ASN A 132 -15.64 -11.05 -0.15
N LEU A 133 -15.49 -12.21 -0.79
CA LEU A 133 -15.73 -13.52 -0.20
C LEU A 133 -14.45 -14.12 0.41
N SER A 134 -14.62 -14.92 1.45
CA SER A 134 -13.55 -15.72 2.06
C SER A 134 -13.21 -16.95 1.22
N ASN A 135 -12.62 -16.76 0.04
CA ASN A 135 -12.17 -17.84 -0.86
C ASN A 135 -10.88 -17.46 -1.64
N PHE A 136 -10.25 -18.45 -2.30
CA PHE A 136 -9.02 -18.25 -3.08
C PHE A 136 -9.20 -17.44 -4.38
N SER A 137 -10.41 -17.45 -4.96
CA SER A 137 -10.72 -16.63 -6.14
C SER A 137 -10.68 -15.14 -5.81
N ASP A 138 -11.16 -14.74 -4.63
CA ASP A 138 -11.24 -13.34 -4.22
C ASP A 138 -9.90 -12.76 -3.76
N ILE A 139 -9.00 -13.55 -3.17
CA ILE A 139 -7.60 -13.13 -3.00
C ILE A 139 -6.93 -12.93 -4.36
N TYR A 140 -7.20 -13.77 -5.36
CA TYR A 140 -6.72 -13.54 -6.72
C TYR A 140 -7.27 -12.23 -7.29
N PHE A 141 -8.61 -12.04 -7.33
CA PHE A 141 -9.23 -10.85 -7.90
C PHE A 141 -8.92 -9.55 -7.16
N SER A 142 -8.52 -9.63 -5.89
CA SER A 142 -8.03 -8.47 -5.16
C SER A 142 -6.84 -7.79 -5.86
N ILE A 143 -5.94 -8.55 -6.49
CA ILE A 143 -4.73 -8.01 -7.12
C ILE A 143 -5.08 -7.10 -8.31
N PRO A 144 -5.79 -7.55 -9.37
CA PRO A 144 -6.20 -6.68 -10.46
C PRO A 144 -7.13 -5.55 -9.98
N GLY A 145 -7.96 -5.77 -8.96
CA GLY A 145 -8.76 -4.71 -8.34
C GLY A 145 -7.89 -3.57 -7.78
N ILE A 146 -6.93 -3.89 -6.91
CA ILE A 146 -6.04 -2.92 -6.27
C ILE A 146 -5.10 -2.25 -7.31
N LEU A 147 -4.65 -3.01 -8.32
CA LEU A 147 -3.89 -2.46 -9.46
C LEU A 147 -4.70 -1.43 -10.23
N ASN A 148 -5.95 -1.72 -10.56
CA ASN A 148 -6.85 -0.79 -11.25
C ASN A 148 -7.03 0.52 -10.45
N PHE A 149 -7.23 0.44 -9.13
CA PHE A 149 -7.34 1.64 -8.29
C PHE A 149 -6.06 2.47 -8.22
N ASN A 150 -4.88 1.85 -8.31
CA ASN A 150 -3.63 2.59 -8.47
C ASN A 150 -3.59 3.32 -9.83
N LEU A 151 -4.08 2.71 -10.91
CA LEU A 151 -4.22 3.36 -12.22
C LEU A 151 -5.26 4.49 -12.21
N PHE A 152 -6.30 4.37 -11.38
CA PHE A 152 -7.33 5.40 -11.20
C PHE A 152 -6.87 6.58 -10.32
N GLY A 153 -5.63 6.55 -9.80
CA GLY A 153 -5.10 7.59 -8.92
C GLY A 153 -5.66 7.52 -7.49
N ILE A 154 -6.06 6.32 -7.03
CA ILE A 154 -6.49 6.05 -5.65
C ILE A 154 -5.53 5.02 -5.03
N PRO A 155 -4.28 5.43 -4.72
CA PRO A 155 -3.22 4.49 -4.35
C PRO A 155 -3.41 3.88 -2.96
N LEU A 156 -4.14 4.54 -2.04
CA LEU A 156 -4.45 4.01 -0.72
C LEU A 156 -5.66 3.05 -0.82
N VAL A 157 -5.39 1.83 -1.27
CA VAL A 157 -6.42 0.83 -1.56
C VAL A 157 -5.99 -0.57 -1.14
N GLY A 158 -6.97 -1.40 -0.79
CA GLY A 158 -6.80 -2.80 -0.38
C GLY A 158 -8.10 -3.57 -0.40
N ALA A 159 -8.03 -4.88 -0.19
CA ALA A 159 -9.18 -5.75 0.01
C ALA A 159 -9.27 -6.16 1.49
N ASP A 160 -10.45 -6.62 1.93
CA ASP A 160 -10.61 -7.18 3.27
C ASP A 160 -9.89 -8.54 3.35
N ILE A 161 -8.82 -8.55 4.13
CA ILE A 161 -7.89 -9.68 4.24
C ILE A 161 -8.57 -10.83 4.98
N CYS A 162 -8.36 -12.04 4.47
CA CYS A 162 -9.06 -13.28 4.82
C CYS A 162 -10.50 -13.38 4.30
N GLY A 163 -11.02 -12.30 3.70
CA GLY A 163 -12.36 -12.21 3.12
C GLY A 163 -13.39 -11.64 4.10
N PHE A 164 -14.35 -10.87 3.57
CA PHE A 164 -15.40 -10.25 4.37
C PHE A 164 -16.57 -11.21 4.62
N ARG A 165 -17.12 -11.82 3.56
CA ARG A 165 -18.30 -12.72 3.65
C ARG A 165 -17.91 -14.19 3.74
N GLY A 166 -18.62 -14.91 4.61
CA GLY A 166 -18.38 -16.34 4.86
C GLY A 166 -17.11 -16.61 5.67
N ASN A 167 -16.88 -17.89 5.96
CA ASN A 167 -15.82 -18.32 6.88
C ASN A 167 -14.49 -18.55 6.16
N THR A 168 -13.44 -17.84 6.56
CA THR A 168 -12.08 -18.15 6.11
C THR A 168 -11.61 -19.51 6.62
N THR A 169 -10.65 -20.09 5.92
CA THR A 169 -9.85 -21.21 6.41
C THR A 169 -8.51 -20.71 6.96
N ARG A 170 -7.83 -21.56 7.73
CA ARG A 170 -6.47 -21.31 8.22
C ARG A 170 -5.50 -21.00 7.07
N GLU A 171 -5.50 -21.84 6.05
CA GLU A 171 -4.59 -21.70 4.91
C GLU A 171 -4.88 -20.40 4.16
N LEU A 172 -6.14 -20.15 3.83
CA LEU A 172 -6.56 -18.93 3.13
C LEU A 172 -6.10 -17.69 3.90
N CYS A 173 -6.35 -17.63 5.21
CA CYS A 173 -6.00 -16.46 5.99
C CYS A 173 -4.48 -16.26 6.11
N ILE A 174 -3.68 -17.34 6.17
CA ILE A 174 -2.21 -17.24 6.10
C ILE A 174 -1.78 -16.64 4.74
N ARG A 175 -2.27 -17.19 3.63
CA ARG A 175 -1.94 -16.73 2.27
C ARG A 175 -2.39 -15.29 2.04
N TRP A 176 -3.55 -14.91 2.56
CA TRP A 176 -4.07 -13.56 2.42
C TRP A 176 -3.37 -12.56 3.32
N MET A 177 -2.98 -12.93 4.55
CA MET A 177 -2.13 -12.07 5.40
C MET A 177 -0.75 -11.86 4.77
N GLN A 178 -0.19 -12.88 4.11
CA GLN A 178 1.02 -12.76 3.32
C GLN A 178 0.86 -11.76 2.17
N ALA A 179 -0.11 -11.95 1.27
CA ALA A 179 -0.34 -11.07 0.12
C ALA A 179 -0.75 -9.65 0.56
N GLY A 180 -1.69 -9.56 1.50
CA GLY A 180 -2.26 -8.32 1.99
C GLY A 180 -1.29 -7.45 2.77
N SER A 181 -0.21 -8.02 3.32
CA SER A 181 0.90 -7.25 3.91
C SER A 181 1.59 -6.32 2.89
N PHE A 182 1.41 -6.58 1.59
CA PHE A 182 1.91 -5.75 0.49
C PHE A 182 0.82 -4.86 -0.15
N TYR A 183 -0.42 -4.85 0.34
CA TYR A 183 -1.43 -3.87 -0.10
C TYR A 183 -1.11 -2.47 0.43
N PRO A 184 -1.32 -1.39 -0.33
CA PRO A 184 -1.16 -0.04 0.17
C PRO A 184 -2.01 0.25 1.43
N PHE A 185 -3.29 -0.12 1.41
CA PHE A 185 -4.17 -0.16 2.57
C PHE A 185 -4.35 -1.61 3.02
N MET A 186 -4.02 -1.90 4.29
CA MET A 186 -4.06 -3.26 4.84
C MET A 186 -5.06 -3.31 6.00
N ARG A 187 -6.15 -4.05 5.83
CA ARG A 187 -7.17 -4.28 6.85
C ARG A 187 -7.67 -5.73 6.80
N ASN A 188 -7.77 -6.38 7.95
CA ASN A 188 -8.57 -7.59 8.11
C ASN A 188 -9.95 -7.15 8.64
N HIS A 189 -11.01 -7.59 7.97
CA HIS A 189 -12.39 -7.23 8.30
C HIS A 189 -13.32 -8.37 7.91
N ALA A 190 -14.38 -8.59 8.68
CA ALA A 190 -15.32 -9.69 8.52
C ALA A 190 -16.74 -9.22 8.81
N GLU A 191 -17.73 -9.87 8.19
CA GLU A 191 -19.14 -9.68 8.53
C GLU A 191 -19.48 -10.30 9.90
N GLY A 192 -20.57 -9.83 10.52
CA GLY A 192 -20.92 -10.19 11.90
C GLY A 192 -21.29 -11.67 12.14
N TYR A 193 -21.53 -12.45 11.09
CA TYR A 193 -21.91 -13.87 11.19
C TYR A 193 -20.75 -14.84 10.89
N SER A 194 -19.60 -14.32 10.43
CA SER A 194 -18.42 -15.13 10.14
C SER A 194 -17.70 -15.57 11.42
N VAL A 195 -16.96 -16.67 11.32
CA VAL A 195 -16.02 -17.07 12.38
C VAL A 195 -14.97 -15.98 12.61
N PRO A 196 -14.46 -15.80 13.85
CA PRO A 196 -13.35 -14.91 14.12
C PRO A 196 -12.15 -15.23 13.21
N GLN A 197 -11.48 -14.19 12.73
CA GLN A 197 -10.36 -14.32 11.79
C GLN A 197 -9.24 -13.30 12.04
N ASP A 198 -9.22 -12.63 13.20
CA ASP A 198 -8.04 -11.86 13.58
C ASP A 198 -6.84 -12.80 13.80
N PRO A 199 -5.60 -12.37 13.54
CA PRO A 199 -4.44 -13.27 13.62
C PRO A 199 -4.32 -14.01 14.97
N GLY A 200 -4.85 -13.46 16.06
CA GLY A 200 -4.74 -14.04 17.40
C GLY A 200 -5.56 -15.31 17.62
N VAL A 201 -6.56 -15.60 16.80
CA VAL A 201 -7.43 -16.78 16.99
C VAL A 201 -6.86 -18.07 16.39
N PHE A 202 -5.88 -17.96 15.49
CA PHE A 202 -5.27 -19.12 14.84
C PHE A 202 -4.24 -19.80 15.75
N ASP A 203 -3.81 -21.00 15.37
CA ASP A 203 -2.73 -21.71 16.07
C ASP A 203 -1.38 -20.98 15.96
N LYS A 204 -0.43 -21.39 16.82
CA LYS A 204 0.85 -20.73 16.97
C LYS A 204 1.66 -20.64 15.67
N GLU A 205 1.65 -21.67 14.84
CA GLU A 205 2.38 -21.65 13.56
C GLU A 205 1.78 -20.60 12.62
N ALA A 206 0.44 -20.58 12.47
CA ALA A 206 -0.24 -19.57 11.68
C ALA A 206 0.04 -18.14 12.19
N GLN A 207 0.00 -17.93 13.51
CA GLN A 207 0.33 -16.66 14.15
C GLN A 207 1.77 -16.21 13.83
N ASP A 208 2.73 -17.13 13.84
CA ASP A 208 4.14 -16.81 13.58
C ASP A 208 4.36 -16.42 12.11
N ILE A 209 3.70 -17.11 11.18
CA ILE A 209 3.74 -16.76 9.74
C ILE A 209 3.08 -15.40 9.49
N MET A 210 1.88 -15.17 10.03
CA MET A 210 1.17 -13.89 9.88
C MET A 210 1.94 -12.74 10.53
N ARG A 211 2.58 -12.98 11.68
CA ARG A 211 3.45 -11.99 12.34
C ARG A 211 4.65 -11.64 11.48
N SER A 212 5.32 -12.62 10.87
CA SER A 212 6.45 -12.39 9.96
C SER A 212 6.06 -11.53 8.75
N ALA A 213 4.86 -11.76 8.18
CA ALA A 213 4.33 -10.92 7.10
C ALA A 213 4.10 -9.47 7.55
N LEU A 214 3.51 -9.27 8.73
CA LEU A 214 3.31 -7.95 9.33
C LEU A 214 4.65 -7.26 9.66
N GLU A 215 5.60 -7.96 10.25
CA GLU A 215 6.94 -7.42 10.56
C GLU A 215 7.69 -7.01 9.28
N THR A 216 7.56 -7.79 8.21
CA THR A 216 8.09 -7.42 6.89
C THR A 216 7.49 -6.10 6.41
N ARG A 217 6.14 -5.98 6.46
CA ARG A 217 5.45 -4.73 6.11
C ARG A 217 5.94 -3.56 6.96
N TYR A 218 5.97 -3.72 8.29
CA TYR A 218 6.39 -2.67 9.22
C TYR A 218 7.82 -2.22 8.97
N SER A 219 8.69 -3.15 8.59
CA SER A 219 10.07 -2.84 8.23
C SER A 219 10.17 -2.01 6.94
N LEU A 220 9.25 -2.22 6.00
CA LEU A 220 9.19 -1.52 4.71
C LEU A 220 8.36 -0.23 4.73
N LEU A 221 7.80 0.18 5.89
CA LEU A 221 6.98 1.40 5.95
C LEU A 221 7.70 2.68 5.47
N PRO A 222 9.00 2.92 5.74
CA PRO A 222 9.69 4.08 5.16
C PRO A 222 9.71 4.05 3.63
N TYR A 223 9.93 2.87 3.05
CA TYR A 223 9.85 2.67 1.61
C TYR A 223 8.44 2.92 1.08
N LEU A 224 7.41 2.29 1.69
CA LEU A 224 6.01 2.51 1.30
C LEU A 224 5.62 3.99 1.38
N TYR A 225 6.03 4.69 2.45
CA TYR A 225 5.73 6.09 2.64
C TYR A 225 6.41 6.97 1.58
N THR A 226 7.62 6.61 1.17
CA THR A 226 8.32 7.25 0.04
C THR A 226 7.58 7.00 -1.28
N GLN A 227 6.99 5.81 -1.49
CA GLN A 227 6.14 5.57 -2.67
C GLN A 227 4.87 6.44 -2.65
N PHE A 228 4.24 6.63 -1.50
CA PHE A 228 3.11 7.57 -1.37
C PHE A 228 3.51 9.02 -1.64
N TYR A 229 4.70 9.45 -1.20
CA TYR A 229 5.25 10.76 -1.55
C TYR A 229 5.39 10.94 -3.07
N TYR A 230 5.93 9.94 -3.78
CA TYR A 230 5.97 9.99 -5.24
C TYR A 230 4.59 10.00 -5.87
N SER A 231 3.66 9.20 -5.33
CA SER A 231 2.28 9.19 -5.81
C SER A 231 1.65 10.57 -5.70
N HIS A 232 1.82 11.22 -4.55
CA HIS A 232 1.31 12.56 -4.28
C HIS A 232 1.94 13.65 -5.17
N THR A 233 3.25 13.58 -5.42
CA THR A 233 3.98 14.65 -6.14
C THR A 233 4.07 14.46 -7.65
N THR A 234 3.92 13.23 -8.14
CA THR A 234 4.11 12.90 -9.57
C THR A 234 2.95 12.13 -10.20
N GLY A 235 2.00 11.64 -9.40
CA GLY A 235 0.93 10.75 -9.86
C GLY A 235 1.38 9.30 -10.10
N ALA A 236 2.60 8.93 -9.72
CA ALA A 236 3.08 7.56 -9.87
C ALA A 236 2.26 6.56 -9.02
N PRO A 237 1.98 5.35 -9.52
CA PRO A 237 1.29 4.33 -8.74
C PRO A 237 2.19 3.77 -7.61
N VAL A 238 1.59 3.51 -6.44
CA VAL A 238 2.30 2.93 -5.28
C VAL A 238 2.55 1.45 -5.51
N ILE A 239 1.53 0.70 -5.92
CA ILE A 239 1.71 -0.62 -6.52
C ILE A 239 1.36 -0.56 -8.00
N ARG A 240 2.06 -1.31 -8.85
CA ARG A 240 1.89 -1.20 -10.30
C ARG A 240 1.95 -2.56 -10.99
N PRO A 241 1.26 -2.71 -12.13
CA PRO A 241 1.36 -3.91 -12.93
C PRO A 241 2.73 -3.99 -13.60
N LEU A 242 3.21 -5.19 -13.90
CA LEU A 242 4.55 -5.39 -14.45
C LEU A 242 4.73 -4.69 -15.81
N PHE A 243 3.67 -4.56 -16.61
CA PHE A 243 3.75 -3.99 -17.97
C PHE A 243 4.16 -2.51 -18.00
N PHE A 244 4.13 -1.82 -16.85
CA PHE A 244 4.64 -0.44 -16.74
C PHE A 244 6.15 -0.35 -16.94
N ASP A 245 6.90 -1.35 -16.46
CA ASP A 245 8.36 -1.37 -16.50
C ASP A 245 8.88 -2.49 -17.43
N TYR A 246 8.03 -3.45 -17.81
CA TYR A 246 8.39 -4.63 -18.61
C TYR A 246 7.33 -4.89 -19.71
N PRO A 247 7.46 -4.29 -20.91
CA PRO A 247 6.52 -4.50 -22.01
C PRO A 247 6.35 -5.99 -22.38
N GLY A 248 5.14 -6.41 -22.76
CA GLY A 248 4.84 -7.81 -23.09
C GLY A 248 4.33 -8.64 -21.91
N THR A 249 4.12 -8.03 -20.74
CA THR A 249 3.56 -8.68 -19.54
C THR A 249 2.14 -8.20 -19.24
N GLU A 250 1.36 -7.76 -20.24
CA GLU A 250 0.00 -7.23 -20.07
C GLU A 250 -0.96 -8.28 -19.51
N ALA A 251 -0.70 -9.56 -19.77
CA ALA A 251 -1.47 -10.69 -19.26
C ALA A 251 -1.07 -11.14 -17.84
N VAL A 252 -0.07 -10.50 -17.20
CA VAL A 252 0.36 -10.85 -15.85
C VAL A 252 -0.48 -10.08 -14.82
N ASP A 253 -1.44 -10.77 -14.22
CA ASP A 253 -2.38 -10.23 -13.22
C ASP A 253 -2.29 -10.91 -11.84
N ARG A 254 -1.43 -11.93 -11.71
CA ARG A 254 -1.16 -12.68 -10.46
C ARG A 254 0.06 -12.18 -9.68
N GLN A 255 0.74 -11.15 -10.20
CA GLN A 255 1.92 -10.53 -9.60
C GLN A 255 1.76 -9.02 -9.64
N PHE A 256 2.46 -8.32 -8.75
CA PHE A 256 2.53 -6.87 -8.78
C PHE A 256 3.87 -6.38 -8.27
N LEU A 257 4.21 -5.14 -8.64
CA LEU A 257 5.36 -4.44 -8.11
C LEU A 257 4.91 -3.46 -7.03
N TRP A 258 5.64 -3.42 -5.92
CA TRP A 258 5.56 -2.31 -4.96
C TRP A 258 6.64 -1.31 -5.31
N GLY A 259 6.26 -0.10 -5.73
CA GLY A 259 7.16 0.80 -6.47
C GLY A 259 7.65 0.14 -7.75
N ARG A 260 8.94 0.26 -8.05
CA ARG A 260 9.64 -0.49 -9.12
C ARG A 260 10.55 -1.58 -8.57
N GLU A 261 10.77 -1.57 -7.27
CA GLU A 261 11.90 -2.21 -6.62
C GLU A 261 11.55 -3.55 -5.95
N ILE A 262 10.27 -3.85 -5.68
CA ILE A 262 9.86 -5.11 -5.03
C ILE A 262 8.82 -5.83 -5.89
N LEU A 263 9.15 -7.02 -6.37
CA LEU A 263 8.24 -7.93 -7.08
C LEU A 263 7.58 -8.90 -6.08
N VAL A 264 6.25 -8.91 -6.03
CA VAL A 264 5.47 -9.77 -5.15
C VAL A 264 4.75 -10.83 -5.98
N SER A 265 4.92 -12.11 -5.62
CA SER A 265 4.36 -13.28 -6.29
C SER A 265 3.66 -14.20 -5.26
N PRO A 266 2.43 -13.88 -4.85
CA PRO A 266 1.72 -14.62 -3.82
C PRO A 266 1.20 -15.98 -4.32
N VAL A 267 0.98 -16.91 -3.39
CA VAL A 267 0.19 -18.12 -3.67
C VAL A 267 -1.29 -17.77 -3.64
N LEU A 268 -2.01 -18.14 -4.69
CA LEU A 268 -3.41 -17.76 -4.94
C LEU A 268 -4.33 -18.96 -5.16
N GLU A 269 -3.84 -20.17 -4.93
CA GLU A 269 -4.58 -21.41 -5.13
C GLU A 269 -4.50 -22.26 -3.85
N GLU A 270 -5.58 -22.97 -3.52
CA GLU A 270 -5.66 -23.81 -2.33
C GLU A 270 -4.73 -25.02 -2.43
N GLY A 271 -4.02 -25.33 -1.34
CA GLY A 271 -3.11 -26.46 -1.23
C GLY A 271 -1.78 -26.28 -1.98
N ALA A 272 -1.55 -25.14 -2.65
CA ALA A 272 -0.34 -24.91 -3.41
C ALA A 272 0.88 -24.61 -2.51
N ASP A 273 2.00 -25.22 -2.84
CA ASP A 273 3.32 -25.05 -2.19
C ASP A 273 4.37 -24.44 -3.13
N SER A 274 3.94 -24.01 -4.32
CA SER A 274 4.75 -23.34 -5.33
C SER A 274 3.92 -22.31 -6.09
N VAL A 275 4.59 -21.37 -6.77
CA VAL A 275 3.96 -20.33 -7.59
C VAL A 275 4.62 -20.24 -8.96
N SER A 276 3.79 -20.14 -10.00
CA SER A 276 4.23 -19.82 -11.35
C SER A 276 4.33 -18.30 -11.49
N ALA A 277 5.54 -17.77 -11.57
CA ALA A 277 5.83 -16.34 -11.52
C ALA A 277 6.69 -15.92 -12.72
N TYR A 278 6.25 -14.89 -13.45
CA TYR A 278 7.11 -14.22 -14.43
C TYR A 278 8.20 -13.44 -13.69
N ILE A 279 9.47 -13.76 -13.96
CA ILE A 279 10.62 -13.06 -13.40
C ILE A 279 11.21 -12.17 -14.49
N PRO A 280 11.14 -10.82 -14.36
CA PRO A 280 11.71 -9.93 -15.36
C PRO A 280 13.24 -10.07 -15.49
N HIS A 281 13.79 -9.63 -16.63
CA HIS A 281 15.23 -9.58 -16.82
C HIS A 281 15.92 -8.72 -15.74
N GLY A 282 17.10 -9.16 -15.31
CA GLY A 282 17.92 -8.49 -14.30
C GLY A 282 18.21 -9.41 -13.10
N THR A 283 18.94 -8.88 -12.14
CA THR A 283 19.18 -9.56 -10.86
C THR A 283 18.02 -9.29 -9.91
N TRP A 284 17.56 -10.33 -9.22
CA TRP A 284 16.53 -10.23 -8.17
C TRP A 284 17.06 -10.90 -6.91
N TYR A 285 16.73 -10.34 -5.75
CA TYR A 285 17.15 -10.84 -4.45
C TYR A 285 15.92 -11.22 -3.63
N ASP A 286 15.90 -12.39 -3.02
CA ASP A 286 14.84 -12.78 -2.09
C ASP A 286 14.84 -11.81 -0.89
N LEU A 287 13.71 -11.16 -0.62
CA LEU A 287 13.58 -10.15 0.43
C LEU A 287 13.74 -10.73 1.85
N HIS A 288 13.43 -12.02 2.02
CA HIS A 288 13.44 -12.70 3.32
C HIS A 288 14.79 -13.39 3.55
N GLU A 289 15.26 -14.16 2.56
CA GLU A 289 16.51 -14.92 2.64
C GLU A 289 17.75 -14.05 2.35
N LEU A 290 17.56 -12.86 1.75
CA LEU A 290 18.61 -11.92 1.40
C LEU A 290 19.65 -12.50 0.43
N THR A 291 19.25 -13.48 -0.37
CA THR A 291 20.09 -14.17 -1.36
C THR A 291 19.65 -13.84 -2.78
N VAL A 292 20.54 -14.03 -3.76
CA VAL A 292 20.22 -13.85 -5.18
C VAL A 292 19.26 -14.95 -5.63
N LEU A 293 18.18 -14.58 -6.32
CA LEU A 293 17.29 -15.51 -7.00
C LEU A 293 17.99 -16.03 -8.27
N ASN A 294 18.45 -17.28 -8.22
CA ASN A 294 19.23 -17.91 -9.29
C ASN A 294 18.33 -18.60 -10.32
N VAL A 295 17.48 -17.84 -11.01
CA VAL A 295 16.60 -18.33 -12.08
C VAL A 295 16.71 -17.46 -13.34
N PRO A 296 16.42 -18.02 -14.54
CA PRO A 296 16.39 -17.22 -15.77
C PRO A 296 15.34 -16.10 -15.72
N GLY A 297 15.76 -14.86 -15.95
CA GLY A 297 14.86 -13.72 -16.14
C GLY A 297 14.23 -13.68 -17.54
N GLY A 298 13.20 -12.87 -17.70
CA GLY A 298 12.41 -12.74 -18.92
C GLY A 298 11.43 -13.89 -19.17
N THR A 299 11.23 -14.77 -18.19
CA THR A 299 10.47 -16.02 -18.36
C THR A 299 9.67 -16.35 -17.10
N VAL A 300 8.66 -17.21 -17.27
CA VAL A 300 7.90 -17.77 -16.16
C VAL A 300 8.72 -18.87 -15.48
N GLN A 301 8.81 -18.80 -14.17
CA GLN A 301 9.55 -19.70 -13.30
C GLN A 301 8.60 -20.31 -12.27
N ASN A 302 8.84 -21.57 -11.90
CA ASN A 302 8.14 -22.18 -10.77
C ASN A 302 8.98 -21.99 -9.51
N LEU A 303 8.46 -21.26 -8.53
CA LEU A 303 9.17 -20.92 -7.30
C LEU A 303 8.55 -21.67 -6.12
N ASP A 304 9.41 -22.20 -5.25
CA ASP A 304 8.96 -22.78 -3.97
C ASP A 304 8.26 -21.71 -3.13
N ALA A 305 7.08 -22.06 -2.63
CA ALA A 305 6.22 -21.21 -1.84
C ALA A 305 5.51 -22.02 -0.74
N PRO A 306 6.26 -22.68 0.17
CA PRO A 306 5.66 -23.37 1.31
C PRO A 306 4.77 -22.42 2.11
N LEU A 307 3.87 -22.95 2.95
CA LEU A 307 2.88 -22.15 3.69
C LEU A 307 3.49 -20.98 4.48
N SER A 308 4.72 -21.14 4.98
CA SER A 308 5.47 -20.14 5.73
C SER A 308 6.09 -19.01 4.88
N LYS A 309 6.06 -19.11 3.55
CA LYS A 309 6.76 -18.19 2.63
C LYS A 309 5.82 -17.54 1.63
N ILE A 310 5.99 -16.23 1.46
CA ILE A 310 5.57 -15.49 0.27
C ILE A 310 6.80 -15.13 -0.56
N ASN A 311 6.69 -15.27 -1.88
CA ASN A 311 7.77 -14.86 -2.78
C ASN A 311 7.71 -13.34 -2.99
N ALA A 312 8.66 -12.63 -2.37
CA ALA A 312 8.89 -11.21 -2.57
C ALA A 312 10.37 -10.99 -2.89
N HIS A 313 10.66 -10.28 -3.98
CA HIS A 313 12.02 -10.11 -4.50
C HIS A 313 12.37 -8.65 -4.72
N VAL A 314 13.52 -8.22 -4.22
CA VAL A 314 14.08 -6.89 -4.44
C VAL A 314 14.85 -6.86 -5.74
N ARG A 315 14.54 -5.90 -6.61
CA ARG A 315 15.22 -5.67 -7.89
C ARG A 315 16.66 -5.21 -7.63
N GLY A 316 17.63 -5.83 -8.30
CA GLY A 316 19.00 -5.34 -8.36
C GLY A 316 19.03 -3.92 -8.92
N GLY A 317 19.87 -3.07 -8.34
CA GLY A 317 19.92 -1.65 -8.64
C GLY A 317 19.17 -0.79 -7.63
N SER A 318 18.65 -1.37 -6.54
CA SER A 318 17.75 -0.69 -5.59
C SER A 318 18.37 -0.52 -4.20
N ILE A 319 18.04 0.59 -3.54
CA ILE A 319 18.34 0.83 -2.13
C ILE A 319 17.01 1.13 -1.41
N LEU A 320 16.62 0.28 -0.46
CA LEU A 320 15.37 0.40 0.27
C LEU A 320 15.61 0.98 1.67
N PRO A 321 14.97 2.11 2.04
CA PRO A 321 14.93 2.54 3.42
C PRO A 321 13.95 1.69 4.24
N MET A 322 14.39 1.29 5.43
CA MET A 322 13.66 0.38 6.31
C MET A 322 13.76 0.81 7.77
N LEU A 323 12.90 0.27 8.63
CA LEU A 323 13.00 0.41 10.08
C LEU A 323 12.97 -0.96 10.75
N PRO A 324 13.49 -1.10 11.97
CA PRO A 324 13.11 -2.21 12.83
C PRO A 324 11.59 -2.21 13.02
N PRO A 325 10.90 -3.35 12.83
CA PRO A 325 9.46 -3.41 13.00
C PRO A 325 9.09 -3.26 14.47
N ALA A 326 7.90 -2.72 14.72
CA ALA A 326 7.30 -2.62 16.04
C ALA A 326 5.79 -2.80 15.92
N VAL A 327 5.09 -2.97 17.04
CA VAL A 327 3.64 -3.22 17.06
C VAL A 327 2.79 -2.00 16.65
N THR A 328 3.37 -0.80 16.61
CA THR A 328 2.72 0.43 16.12
C THR A 328 3.72 1.31 15.35
N THR A 329 3.21 2.17 14.48
CA THR A 329 4.05 3.15 13.76
C THR A 329 4.66 4.19 14.69
N THR A 330 3.97 4.55 15.78
CA THR A 330 4.52 5.41 16.85
C THR A 330 5.80 4.84 17.45
N LEU A 331 5.86 3.52 17.65
CA LEU A 331 7.05 2.84 18.17
C LEU A 331 8.09 2.61 17.07
N SER A 332 7.69 2.15 15.87
CA SER A 332 8.66 1.84 14.82
C SER A 332 9.41 3.09 14.35
N ARG A 333 8.75 4.26 14.31
CA ARG A 333 9.34 5.56 13.95
C ARG A 333 10.38 6.06 14.97
N GLN A 334 10.46 5.46 16.17
CA GLN A 334 11.54 5.74 17.14
C GLN A 334 12.80 4.90 16.85
N GLY A 335 12.70 3.90 15.96
CA GLY A 335 13.82 3.09 15.52
C GLY A 335 14.84 3.88 14.70
N LYS A 336 16.03 3.31 14.55
CA LYS A 336 17.05 3.84 13.64
C LYS A 336 16.81 3.30 12.24
N MET A 337 16.91 4.16 11.23
CA MET A 337 16.78 3.81 9.81
C MET A 337 17.78 2.71 9.44
N GLU A 338 17.35 1.76 8.62
CA GLU A 338 18.19 0.76 7.98
C GLU A 338 18.16 0.94 6.46
N LEU A 339 19.26 0.62 5.79
CA LEU A 339 19.29 0.54 4.33
C LEU A 339 19.52 -0.90 3.89
N LEU A 340 18.64 -1.40 3.01
CA LEU A 340 18.86 -2.63 2.26
C LEU A 340 19.32 -2.29 0.86
N VAL A 341 20.58 -2.58 0.56
CA VAL A 341 21.23 -2.29 -0.73
C VAL A 341 21.27 -3.58 -1.54
N ALA A 342 20.53 -3.62 -2.64
CA ALA A 342 20.47 -4.71 -3.60
C ALA A 342 21.16 -4.28 -4.90
N PRO A 343 22.47 -4.54 -5.09
CA PRO A 343 23.20 -4.05 -6.25
C PRO A 343 22.74 -4.72 -7.55
N ASP A 344 22.75 -3.99 -8.66
CA ASP A 344 22.79 -4.58 -9.99
C ASP A 344 24.26 -4.80 -10.35
N VAL A 345 24.60 -6.03 -10.73
CA VAL A 345 25.95 -6.44 -11.14
C VAL A 345 26.01 -6.85 -12.62
N SER A 346 24.90 -6.72 -13.36
CA SER A 346 24.77 -7.14 -14.75
C SER A 346 25.77 -6.47 -15.70
N GLN A 347 26.19 -5.24 -15.39
CA GLN A 347 27.18 -4.47 -16.16
C GLN A 347 28.61 -4.58 -15.63
N GLY A 348 28.90 -5.56 -14.78
CA GLY A 348 30.24 -5.81 -14.24
C GLY A 348 30.68 -4.85 -13.12
N GLN A 349 29.88 -3.84 -12.80
CA GLN A 349 30.07 -2.97 -11.64
C GLN A 349 28.78 -2.94 -10.83
N ALA A 350 28.91 -3.12 -9.51
CA ALA A 350 27.80 -3.05 -8.59
C ALA A 350 27.24 -1.61 -8.55
N THR A 351 25.99 -1.44 -8.94
CA THR A 351 25.30 -0.13 -8.89
C THR A 351 23.96 -0.25 -8.19
N ALA A 352 23.54 0.78 -7.46
CA ALA A 352 22.19 0.86 -6.94
C ALA A 352 21.80 2.31 -6.63
N THR A 353 20.50 2.60 -6.65
CA THR A 353 19.95 3.89 -6.26
C THR A 353 18.73 3.70 -5.38
N GLY A 354 18.45 4.66 -4.50
CA GLY A 354 17.22 4.68 -3.73
C GLY A 354 16.97 6.04 -3.11
N ARG A 355 15.74 6.27 -2.63
CA ARG A 355 15.39 7.51 -1.94
C ARG A 355 14.65 7.25 -0.65
N LEU A 356 14.74 8.20 0.27
CA LEU A 356 13.96 8.29 1.48
C LEU A 356 13.27 9.65 1.52
N PHE A 357 11.95 9.65 1.70
CA PHE A 357 11.18 10.81 2.16
C PHE A 357 10.79 10.63 3.63
N TRP A 358 10.98 11.65 4.45
CA TRP A 358 10.67 11.62 5.88
C TRP A 358 10.18 12.96 6.42
N ASP A 359 8.95 13.02 6.89
CA ASP A 359 8.35 14.14 7.62
C ASP A 359 7.85 13.67 9.00
N ASP A 360 7.06 14.48 9.70
CA ASP A 360 6.46 14.10 10.99
C ASP A 360 5.41 12.99 10.90
N GLY A 361 4.88 12.72 9.70
CA GLY A 361 3.92 11.68 9.39
C GLY A 361 2.46 12.15 9.36
N GLU A 362 2.12 13.35 9.84
CA GLU A 362 0.73 13.77 9.99
C GLU A 362 0.44 15.25 9.71
N SER A 363 1.39 16.18 9.75
CA SER A 363 1.10 17.61 9.58
C SER A 363 0.62 17.96 8.18
N LEU A 364 -0.30 18.93 8.09
CA LEU A 364 -0.73 19.49 6.81
C LEU A 364 0.41 20.30 6.16
N GLY A 365 0.50 20.28 4.82
CA GLY A 365 1.40 21.16 4.08
C GLY A 365 2.91 20.92 4.29
N ALA A 366 3.33 19.77 4.82
CA ALA A 366 4.75 19.53 5.11
C ALA A 366 5.66 19.69 3.88
N ILE A 367 5.20 19.27 2.70
CA ILE A 367 5.95 19.41 1.44
C ILE A 367 6.04 20.89 1.04
N ASP A 368 4.92 21.60 0.99
CA ASP A 368 4.87 23.01 0.59
C ASP A 368 5.68 23.93 1.53
N LEU A 369 5.72 23.58 2.82
CA LEU A 369 6.46 24.31 3.85
C LEU A 369 7.92 23.85 3.99
N GLY A 370 8.35 22.82 3.24
CA GLY A 370 9.71 22.28 3.34
C GLY A 370 10.01 21.58 4.67
N LEU A 371 9.00 21.13 5.41
CA LEU A 371 9.09 20.47 6.73
C LEU A 371 9.32 18.96 6.60
N TYR A 372 10.30 18.58 5.77
CA TYR A 372 10.64 17.18 5.50
C TYR A 372 12.14 17.02 5.23
N THR A 373 12.63 15.79 5.35
CA THR A 373 13.96 15.37 4.89
C THR A 373 13.80 14.47 3.68
N GLU A 374 14.58 14.74 2.64
CA GLU A 374 14.70 13.86 1.47
C GLU A 374 16.17 13.54 1.22
N VAL A 375 16.47 12.25 1.12
CA VAL A 375 17.84 11.75 0.91
C VAL A 375 17.87 10.83 -0.28
N HIS A 376 18.81 11.06 -1.19
CA HIS A 376 19.11 10.18 -2.31
C HIS A 376 20.35 9.35 -1.96
N PHE A 377 20.29 8.05 -2.21
CA PHE A 377 21.38 7.11 -1.99
C PHE A 377 21.88 6.57 -3.32
N THR A 378 23.20 6.48 -3.46
CA THR A 378 23.84 5.92 -4.65
C THR A 378 24.93 4.94 -4.24
N LEU A 379 24.90 3.74 -4.82
CA LEU A 379 26.01 2.79 -4.77
C LEU A 379 26.70 2.77 -6.13
N PHE A 380 28.03 2.87 -6.10
CA PHE A 380 28.89 2.56 -7.23
C PHE A 380 30.10 1.74 -6.77
N LYS A 381 30.25 0.53 -7.33
CA LYS A 381 31.22 -0.48 -6.92
C LYS A 381 31.08 -0.84 -5.44
N THR A 382 31.92 -0.25 -4.59
CA THR A 382 31.94 -0.47 -3.14
C THR A 382 31.70 0.82 -2.34
N HIS A 383 31.30 1.90 -3.03
CA HIS A 383 31.10 3.21 -2.44
C HIS A 383 29.60 3.50 -2.40
N LEU A 384 29.03 3.46 -1.20
CA LEU A 384 27.66 3.87 -0.92
C LEU A 384 27.68 5.31 -0.39
N GLN A 385 26.98 6.21 -1.06
CA GLN A 385 26.96 7.63 -0.73
C GLN A 385 25.53 8.12 -0.52
N SER A 386 25.38 9.18 0.27
CA SER A 386 24.11 9.91 0.41
C SER A 386 24.23 11.37 -0.01
N ASP A 387 23.22 11.84 -0.74
CA ASP A 387 23.00 13.22 -1.12
C ASP A 387 21.73 13.73 -0.43
N VAL A 388 21.86 14.78 0.37
CA VAL A 388 20.73 15.36 1.13
C VAL A 388 20.06 16.41 0.26
N LEU A 389 18.86 16.09 -0.23
CA LEU A 389 18.07 16.96 -1.11
C LEU A 389 17.24 17.97 -0.31
N SER A 390 16.74 17.56 0.86
CA SER A 390 16.06 18.43 1.83
C SER A 390 16.38 17.98 3.26
N LYS A 391 16.38 18.92 4.22
CA LYS A 391 16.75 18.70 5.63
C LYS A 391 15.87 19.47 6.62
N GLY A 392 14.58 19.60 6.32
CA GLY A 392 13.62 20.36 7.11
C GLY A 392 13.00 19.61 8.30
N TYR A 393 13.22 18.30 8.44
CA TYR A 393 12.64 17.50 9.53
C TYR A 393 13.59 16.38 10.01
N GLY A 394 13.86 16.29 11.31
CA GLY A 394 14.77 15.27 11.86
C GLY A 394 15.14 15.51 13.32
N PRO A 395 16.16 14.81 13.85
CA PRO A 395 17.14 14.01 13.12
C PRO A 395 16.58 12.68 12.56
N VAL A 396 17.23 12.12 11.54
CA VAL A 396 16.91 10.77 11.01
C VAL A 396 18.16 9.91 11.09
N VAL A 397 18.23 9.02 12.07
CA VAL A 397 19.48 8.30 12.39
C VAL A 397 19.57 6.97 11.65
N LEU A 398 20.60 6.79 10.83
CA LEU A 398 21.01 5.51 10.24
C LEU A 398 21.68 4.62 11.29
N GLY A 399 21.11 3.43 11.48
CA GLY A 399 21.58 2.42 12.43
C GLY A 399 22.23 1.19 11.80
N LYS A 400 21.90 0.87 10.53
CA LYS A 400 22.33 -0.36 9.87
C LYS A 400 22.33 -0.23 8.36
N VAL A 401 23.32 -0.83 7.70
CA VAL A 401 23.33 -1.04 6.25
C VAL A 401 23.54 -2.52 5.96
N ARG A 402 22.71 -3.11 5.10
CA ARG A 402 22.87 -4.46 4.56
C ARG A 402 23.13 -4.36 3.06
N VAL A 403 24.24 -4.90 2.59
CA VAL A 403 24.57 -4.98 1.16
C VAL A 403 24.51 -6.44 0.72
N LEU A 404 23.67 -6.73 -0.27
CA LEU A 404 23.43 -8.07 -0.79
C LEU A 404 24.44 -8.43 -1.88
N GLY A 405 24.73 -9.72 -2.03
CA GLY A 405 25.55 -10.24 -3.13
C GLY A 405 27.02 -9.78 -3.11
N VAL A 406 27.56 -9.43 -1.94
CA VAL A 406 28.98 -9.07 -1.80
C VAL A 406 29.82 -10.34 -1.91
N GLY A 407 30.59 -10.48 -3.00
CA GLY A 407 31.22 -11.74 -3.40
C GLY A 407 32.25 -12.33 -2.41
N SER A 408 32.94 -11.48 -1.67
CA SER A 408 33.95 -11.86 -0.67
C SER A 408 33.84 -11.01 0.60
N SER A 409 34.28 -11.54 1.74
CA SER A 409 34.35 -10.77 2.97
C SER A 409 35.25 -9.55 2.79
N PRO A 410 34.79 -8.34 3.12
CA PRO A 410 35.66 -7.18 3.17
C PRO A 410 36.78 -7.37 4.20
N LEU A 411 37.93 -6.77 3.93
CA LEU A 411 39.04 -6.61 4.88
C LEU A 411 38.80 -5.41 5.80
N ASN A 412 38.17 -4.36 5.27
CA ASN A 412 37.85 -3.14 6.03
C ASN A 412 36.55 -2.51 5.52
N VAL A 413 35.83 -1.84 6.42
CA VAL A 413 34.70 -0.98 6.12
C VAL A 413 34.91 0.36 6.81
N THR A 414 34.67 1.45 6.09
CA THR A 414 34.76 2.81 6.63
C THR A 414 33.50 3.61 6.39
N LEU A 415 33.17 4.49 7.34
CA LEU A 415 32.14 5.52 7.22
C LEU A 415 32.85 6.88 7.36
N ASN A 416 32.86 7.67 6.28
CA ASN A 416 33.57 8.95 6.19
C ASN A 416 35.05 8.85 6.60
N GLY A 417 35.72 7.77 6.16
CA GLY A 417 37.13 7.51 6.44
C GLY A 417 37.43 6.91 7.81
N GLN A 418 36.45 6.79 8.70
CA GLN A 418 36.58 6.15 10.01
C GLN A 418 36.16 4.68 9.94
N THR A 419 36.89 3.78 10.61
CA THR A 419 36.54 2.35 10.65
C THR A 419 35.14 2.14 11.20
N ALA A 420 34.33 1.33 10.51
CA ALA A 420 32.98 0.96 10.89
C ALA A 420 32.89 -0.54 11.21
N PRO A 421 32.14 -0.93 12.25
CA PRO A 421 31.93 -2.34 12.58
C PRO A 421 31.07 -3.04 11.52
N PHE A 422 31.45 -4.26 11.16
CA PHE A 422 30.72 -5.05 10.18
C PHE A 422 30.75 -6.54 10.47
N LEU A 423 29.78 -7.25 9.90
CA LEU A 423 29.66 -8.70 9.86
C LEU A 423 29.47 -9.12 8.40
N TYR A 424 30.05 -10.24 8.00
CA TYR A 424 29.84 -10.81 6.67
C TYR A 424 29.36 -12.25 6.77
N ASN A 425 28.20 -12.54 6.17
CA ASN A 425 27.68 -13.89 6.08
C ASN A 425 28.18 -14.54 4.76
N ILE A 426 29.05 -15.54 4.90
CA ILE A 426 29.68 -16.22 3.76
C ILE A 426 28.66 -17.01 2.92
N SER A 427 27.62 -17.55 3.55
CA SER A 427 26.60 -18.36 2.89
C SER A 427 25.64 -17.51 2.08
N SER A 428 25.09 -16.44 2.68
CA SER A 428 24.15 -15.56 1.99
C SER A 428 24.81 -14.43 1.19
N LYS A 429 26.13 -14.25 1.33
CA LYS A 429 26.90 -13.15 0.70
C LYS A 429 26.41 -11.76 1.12
N VAL A 430 25.98 -11.62 2.38
CA VAL A 430 25.47 -10.37 2.93
C VAL A 430 26.51 -9.70 3.81
N LEU A 431 26.86 -8.45 3.47
CA LEU A 431 27.62 -7.54 4.32
C LEU A 431 26.66 -6.73 5.18
N THR A 432 26.78 -6.84 6.50
CA THR A 432 25.98 -6.06 7.46
C THR A 432 26.89 -5.12 8.24
N ILE A 433 26.63 -3.82 8.14
CA ILE A 433 27.45 -2.77 8.77
C ILE A 433 26.63 -2.17 9.89
N GLN A 434 27.05 -2.47 11.12
CA GLN A 434 26.31 -2.17 12.35
C GLN A 434 27.18 -2.37 13.60
N PRO A 435 26.87 -1.70 14.72
CA PRO A 435 25.89 -0.63 14.84
C PRO A 435 26.40 0.66 14.22
N LEU A 436 25.50 1.43 13.61
CA LEU A 436 25.74 2.81 13.17
C LEU A 436 24.95 3.80 14.03
N SER A 437 25.39 5.06 13.96
CA SER A 437 24.68 6.18 14.56
C SER A 437 24.99 7.44 13.77
N TRP A 438 24.48 7.50 12.54
CA TRP A 438 24.75 8.59 11.60
C TRP A 438 23.48 9.37 11.29
N ASP A 439 23.49 10.70 11.40
CA ASP A 439 22.34 11.52 11.01
C ASP A 439 22.30 11.65 9.48
N LEU A 440 21.23 11.15 8.87
CA LEU A 440 21.01 11.18 7.42
C LEU A 440 20.79 12.60 6.86
N GLN A 441 20.62 13.62 7.72
CA GLN A 441 20.69 15.02 7.29
C GLN A 441 22.12 15.49 6.99
N VAL A 442 23.13 14.69 7.32
CA VAL A 442 24.53 14.93 6.97
C VAL A 442 24.96 13.90 5.91
N PRO A 443 25.47 14.33 4.74
CA PRO A 443 26.00 13.42 3.73
C PRO A 443 27.03 12.43 4.30
N PHE A 444 26.99 11.18 3.83
CA PHE A 444 27.99 10.18 4.16
C PHE A 444 28.54 9.48 2.94
N THR A 445 29.71 8.91 3.09
CA THR A 445 30.33 7.96 2.18
C THR A 445 30.76 6.74 2.99
N LEU A 446 30.19 5.60 2.65
CA LEU A 446 30.52 4.30 3.20
C LEU A 446 31.29 3.51 2.15
N VAL A 447 32.44 2.95 2.52
CA VAL A 447 33.32 2.21 1.61
C VAL A 447 33.72 0.87 2.22
N TRP A 448 33.69 -0.20 1.43
CA TRP A 448 34.27 -1.49 1.80
C TRP A 448 35.29 -1.96 0.76
N ASN A 449 36.31 -2.70 1.20
CA ASN A 449 37.38 -3.24 0.35
C ASN A 449 37.65 -4.70 0.66
#